data_AF-A0A396H6T2-F1
#
_entry.id   AF-A0A396H6T2-F1
#
_cell.length_a   1.000
_cell.length_b   1.000
_cell.length_c   1.000
_cell.angle_alpha   90.00
_cell.angle_beta   90.00
_cell.angle_gamma   90.00
#
_symmetry.space_group_name_H-M   'P 1'
#
loop_
_entity.id
_entity.type
_entity.pdbx_description
1 polymer ?
#
loop_
_entity_poly.entity_id
_entity_poly.type
_entity_poly.pdbx_seq_one_letter_code
_entity_poly.pdbx_strand_id
1 'polypeptide(L)'
;MFISFSYLRFGKEASRAEILKVTNGSPNPCILAGYHGTYTYSGEEYKAFSPASGPNFDECKEIILKALKVNDPCPYGKCSFGGIWNGGGGSGQKTLYVTSSFYYVPTGVNIADPNKPNSKIRIEDLKTGAEQVCKTKYKDAKATYPLIYEDSLPYACLDLIYQYTLFVDGFGKFALFEVFFTYVFWQYILLT
;
A
#
# COMPACT_ATOMS: atom_id res chain seq x y z
N MET A 1 13.75 -11.18 22.74
CA MET A 1 12.34 -11.49 22.43
C MET A 1 12.07 -11.06 21.00
N PHE A 2 11.53 -11.95 20.16
CA PHE A 2 11.15 -11.67 18.77
C PHE A 2 9.63 -11.56 18.69
N ILE A 3 9.12 -10.56 17.96
CA ILE A 3 7.68 -10.32 17.81
C ILE A 3 7.31 -10.53 16.35
N SER A 4 6.33 -11.38 16.11
CA SER A 4 5.86 -11.74 14.78
C SER A 4 4.34 -11.73 14.76
N PHE A 5 3.78 -11.13 13.71
CA PHE A 5 2.35 -11.11 13.48
C PHE A 5 2.07 -11.06 11.97
N SER A 6 0.98 -11.67 11.54
CA SER A 6 0.52 -11.66 10.15
C SER A 6 -0.88 -11.08 10.06
N TYR A 7 -1.05 -10.00 9.29
CA TYR A 7 -2.33 -9.35 9.06
C TYR A 7 -3.01 -9.97 7.84
N LEU A 8 -3.82 -11.02 8.07
CA LEU A 8 -4.60 -11.63 7.01
C LEU A 8 -5.53 -10.58 6.37
N ARG A 9 -5.65 -10.62 5.04
CA ARG A 9 -6.39 -9.65 4.19
C ARG A 9 -5.72 -8.29 3.96
N PHE A 10 -4.50 -8.09 4.47
CA PHE A 10 -3.76 -6.82 4.32
C PHE A 10 -2.47 -6.96 3.48
N GLY A 11 -2.32 -8.05 2.72
CA GLY A 11 -1.37 -8.10 1.60
C GLY A 11 -1.82 -7.20 0.43
N LYS A 12 -0.93 -6.87 -0.50
CA LYS A 12 -1.19 -5.89 -1.59
C LYS A 12 -2.49 -6.16 -2.36
N GLU A 13 -2.72 -7.39 -2.78
CA GLU A 13 -3.92 -7.78 -3.52
C GLU A 13 -5.16 -7.80 -2.62
N ALA A 14 -5.01 -8.38 -1.42
CA ALA A 14 -6.12 -8.50 -0.48
C ALA A 14 -6.61 -7.15 0.06
N SER A 15 -5.69 -6.20 0.27
CA SER A 15 -6.03 -4.87 0.76
C SER A 15 -6.87 -4.08 -0.24
N ARG A 16 -6.66 -4.26 -1.56
CA ARG A 16 -7.53 -3.67 -2.58
C ARG A 16 -8.98 -4.07 -2.38
N ALA A 17 -9.25 -5.34 -2.09
CA ALA A 17 -10.59 -5.83 -1.80
C ALA A 17 -11.18 -5.15 -0.54
N GLU A 18 -10.42 -5.10 0.56
CA GLU A 18 -10.88 -4.45 1.80
C GLU A 18 -11.14 -2.95 1.62
N ILE A 19 -10.34 -2.26 0.81
CA ILE A 19 -10.50 -0.83 0.48
C ILE A 19 -11.73 -0.60 -0.41
N LEU A 20 -11.93 -1.44 -1.43
CA LEU A 20 -13.08 -1.33 -2.33
C LEU A 20 -14.41 -1.67 -1.64
N LYS A 21 -14.39 -2.56 -0.64
CA LYS A 21 -15.57 -2.86 0.20
C LYS A 21 -16.11 -1.64 0.92
N VAL A 22 -15.24 -0.70 1.32
CA VAL A 22 -15.65 0.50 2.08
C VAL A 22 -16.60 1.39 1.26
N THR A 23 -16.41 1.50 -0.06
CA THR A 23 -17.31 2.30 -0.91
C THR A 23 -18.53 1.53 -1.39
N ASN A 24 -18.58 0.21 -1.16
CA ASN A 24 -19.73 -0.67 -1.41
C ASN A 24 -20.41 -0.44 -2.78
N GLY A 25 -19.62 -0.44 -3.84
CA GLY A 25 -20.10 -0.24 -5.21
C GLY A 25 -20.28 1.21 -5.65
N SER A 26 -20.04 2.18 -4.76
CA SER A 26 -19.94 3.61 -5.08
C SER A 26 -18.57 3.94 -5.70
N PRO A 27 -18.43 5.10 -6.38
CA PRO A 27 -17.14 5.53 -6.92
C PRO A 27 -16.06 5.59 -5.82
N ASN A 28 -14.84 5.19 -6.16
CA ASN A 28 -13.74 5.12 -5.21
C ASN A 28 -12.61 6.08 -5.63
N PRO A 29 -12.28 7.11 -4.81
CA PRO A 29 -11.25 8.11 -5.10
C PRO A 29 -9.82 7.57 -5.07
N CYS A 30 -9.62 6.27 -4.82
CA CYS A 30 -8.32 5.61 -4.96
C CYS A 30 -8.05 5.08 -6.39
N ILE A 31 -9.07 5.00 -7.24
CA ILE A 31 -9.00 4.38 -8.57
C ILE A 31 -8.70 5.43 -9.64
N LEU A 32 -7.74 5.16 -10.52
CA LEU A 32 -7.30 6.12 -11.55
C LEU A 32 -8.45 6.62 -12.43
N ALA A 33 -8.39 7.92 -12.76
CA ALA A 33 -9.41 8.58 -13.57
C ALA A 33 -9.53 7.91 -14.95
N GLY A 34 -10.76 7.60 -15.37
CA GLY A 34 -11.05 6.97 -16.66
C GLY A 34 -11.01 5.45 -16.65
N TYR A 35 -10.72 4.80 -15.52
CA TYR A 35 -10.96 3.36 -15.36
C TYR A 35 -12.40 3.10 -14.87
N HIS A 36 -13.06 2.13 -15.50
CA HIS A 36 -14.36 1.62 -15.07
C HIS A 36 -14.39 0.11 -15.25
N GLY A 37 -14.31 -0.63 -14.15
CA GLY A 37 -14.26 -2.09 -14.20
C GLY A 37 -14.55 -2.73 -12.85
N THR A 38 -14.09 -3.97 -12.74
CA THR A 38 -14.29 -4.82 -11.57
C THR A 38 -12.96 -5.39 -11.12
N TYR A 39 -12.72 -5.38 -9.82
CA TYR A 39 -11.63 -6.10 -9.18
C TYR A 39 -12.16 -7.45 -8.67
N THR A 40 -11.54 -8.56 -9.06
CA THR A 40 -11.89 -9.88 -8.54
C THR A 40 -10.82 -10.36 -7.58
N TYR A 41 -11.22 -10.73 -6.37
CA TYR A 41 -10.32 -11.29 -5.36
C TYR A 41 -11.03 -12.41 -4.61
N SER A 42 -10.38 -13.58 -4.53
CA SER A 42 -10.91 -14.76 -3.84
C SER A 42 -12.33 -15.17 -4.30
N GLY A 43 -12.65 -14.97 -5.58
CA GLY A 43 -13.95 -15.30 -6.17
C GLY A 43 -15.05 -14.25 -5.94
N GLU A 44 -14.76 -13.16 -5.22
CA GLU A 44 -15.67 -12.03 -5.05
C GLU A 44 -15.32 -10.88 -6.01
N GLU A 45 -16.34 -10.18 -6.48
CA GLU A 45 -16.23 -9.04 -7.40
C GLU A 45 -16.51 -7.72 -6.68
N TYR A 46 -15.64 -6.73 -6.90
CA TYR A 46 -15.73 -5.40 -6.34
C TYR A 46 -15.71 -4.36 -7.47
N LYS A 47 -16.69 -3.46 -7.50
CA LYS A 47 -16.69 -2.38 -8.50
C LYS A 47 -15.50 -1.45 -8.25
N ALA A 48 -14.73 -1.18 -9.30
CA ALA A 48 -13.55 -0.33 -9.24
C ALA A 48 -13.64 0.75 -10.33
N PHE A 49 -14.02 1.96 -9.93
CA PHE A 49 -14.11 3.11 -10.81
C PHE A 49 -13.95 4.42 -10.05
N SER A 50 -13.39 5.42 -10.71
CA SER A 50 -13.15 6.75 -10.15
C SER A 50 -14.44 7.57 -10.04
N PRO A 51 -14.57 8.50 -9.06
CA PRO A 51 -15.53 9.59 -9.14
C PRO A 51 -15.21 10.52 -10.32
N ALA A 52 -16.19 11.36 -10.71
CA ALA A 52 -16.04 12.30 -11.82
C ALA A 52 -14.92 13.33 -11.62
N SER A 53 -14.63 13.68 -10.36
CA SER A 53 -13.50 14.54 -9.96
C SER A 53 -12.13 13.88 -10.12
N GLY A 54 -12.06 12.58 -10.37
CA GLY A 54 -10.82 11.82 -10.40
C GLY A 54 -10.37 11.32 -9.02
N PRO A 55 -9.19 10.68 -8.95
CA PRO A 55 -8.61 10.26 -7.69
C PRO A 55 -8.30 11.45 -6.78
N ASN A 56 -8.39 11.25 -5.47
CA ASN A 56 -8.01 12.24 -4.47
C ASN A 56 -7.25 11.56 -3.33
N PHE A 57 -6.07 12.11 -3.01
CA PHE A 57 -5.18 11.52 -2.02
C PHE A 57 -5.82 11.44 -0.63
N ASP A 58 -6.40 12.55 -0.15
CA ASP A 58 -6.95 12.64 1.20
C ASP A 58 -8.21 11.78 1.33
N GLU A 59 -9.13 11.84 0.36
CA GLU A 59 -10.33 11.01 0.36
C GLU A 59 -10.01 9.52 0.27
N CYS A 60 -9.03 9.14 -0.56
CA CYS A 60 -8.56 7.76 -0.63
C CYS A 60 -7.91 7.32 0.68
N LYS A 61 -7.08 8.18 1.30
CA LYS A 61 -6.47 7.91 2.61
C LYS A 61 -7.55 7.62 3.65
N GLU A 62 -8.62 8.42 3.71
CA GLU A 62 -9.73 8.22 4.66
C GLU A 62 -10.43 6.86 4.47
N ILE A 63 -10.61 6.42 3.22
CA ILE A 63 -11.16 5.09 2.92
C ILE A 63 -10.20 4.00 3.40
N ILE A 64 -8.90 4.16 3.17
CA ILE A 64 -7.89 3.20 3.62
C ILE A 64 -7.83 3.13 5.15
N LEU A 65 -7.93 4.25 5.86
CA LEU A 65 -7.97 4.27 7.33
C LEU A 65 -9.15 3.47 7.87
N LYS A 66 -10.32 3.58 7.24
CA LYS A 66 -11.51 2.78 7.56
C LYS A 66 -11.27 1.29 7.28
N ALA A 67 -10.67 0.96 6.14
CA ALA A 67 -10.36 -0.43 5.78
C ALA A 67 -9.35 -1.07 6.75
N LEU A 68 -8.33 -0.30 7.18
CA LEU A 68 -7.35 -0.71 8.19
C LEU A 68 -7.95 -0.82 9.59
N LYS A 69 -9.07 -0.13 9.87
CA LYS A 69 -9.67 -0.08 11.21
C LYS A 69 -8.68 0.44 12.26
N VAL A 70 -7.99 1.53 11.94
CA VAL A 70 -7.01 2.17 12.85
C VAL A 70 -7.65 2.68 14.14
N ASN A 71 -8.97 2.93 14.13
CA ASN A 71 -9.74 3.43 15.27
C ASN A 71 -10.46 2.33 16.06
N ASP A 72 -10.25 1.04 15.73
CA ASP A 72 -10.84 -0.05 16.51
C ASP A 72 -10.31 -0.05 17.95
N PRO A 73 -11.13 -0.46 18.94
CA PRO A 73 -10.71 -0.54 20.33
C PRO A 73 -9.43 -1.38 20.49
N CYS A 74 -8.46 -0.84 21.22
CA CYS A 74 -7.24 -1.55 21.56
C CYS A 74 -7.39 -2.22 22.94
N PRO A 75 -7.49 -3.55 23.04
CA PRO A 75 -7.57 -4.26 24.33
C PRO A 75 -6.20 -4.31 25.05
N TYR A 76 -5.16 -3.75 24.43
CA TYR A 76 -3.79 -3.70 24.95
C TYR A 76 -3.38 -2.24 25.23
N GLY A 77 -2.14 -2.02 25.69
CA GLY A 77 -1.65 -0.66 25.94
C GLY A 77 -1.46 0.18 24.67
N LYS A 78 -0.93 -0.40 23.60
CA LYS A 78 -0.77 0.25 22.28
C LYS A 78 -0.99 -0.76 21.17
N CYS A 79 -1.79 -0.39 20.18
CA CYS A 79 -2.09 -1.21 19.03
C CYS A 79 -1.55 -0.57 17.75
N SER A 80 -1.44 -1.39 16.70
CA SER A 80 -1.29 -0.96 15.32
C SER A 80 -2.69 -0.62 14.77
N PHE A 81 -3.34 -1.55 14.10
CA PHE A 81 -4.68 -1.42 13.53
C PHE A 81 -5.50 -2.70 13.78
N GLY A 82 -6.83 -2.60 13.76
CA GLY A 82 -7.73 -3.72 14.04
C GLY A 82 -7.58 -4.29 15.46
N GLY A 83 -7.20 -3.47 16.44
CA GLY A 83 -7.02 -3.88 17.84
C GLY A 83 -5.82 -4.79 18.10
N ILE A 84 -4.87 -4.92 17.16
CA ILE A 84 -3.70 -5.79 17.30
C ILE A 84 -2.59 -5.09 18.07
N TRP A 85 -2.02 -5.76 19.08
CA TRP A 85 -0.89 -5.24 19.85
C TRP A 85 0.32 -4.92 18.94
N ASN A 86 0.90 -3.73 19.10
CA ASN A 86 2.02 -3.28 18.26
C ASN A 86 3.39 -3.85 18.67
N GLY A 87 3.43 -4.75 19.66
CA GLY A 87 4.68 -5.35 20.16
C GLY A 87 5.52 -4.43 21.07
N GLY A 88 5.00 -3.29 21.51
CA GLY A 88 5.68 -2.40 22.45
C GLY A 88 6.77 -1.50 21.85
N GLY A 89 7.15 -1.70 20.59
CA GLY A 89 8.14 -0.88 19.89
C GLY A 89 9.58 -1.07 20.39
N GLY A 90 10.38 -0.02 20.36
CA GLY A 90 11.75 -0.01 20.89
C GLY A 90 12.84 0.10 19.82
N SER A 91 14.11 -0.06 20.23
CA SER A 91 15.28 0.10 19.36
C SER A 91 15.30 -0.88 18.19
N GLY A 92 14.74 -2.08 18.37
CA GLY A 92 14.64 -3.10 17.32
C GLY A 92 13.73 -2.75 16.14
N GLN A 93 12.95 -1.66 16.22
CA GLN A 93 12.09 -1.18 15.14
C GLN A 93 12.58 0.15 14.53
N LYS A 94 13.76 0.64 14.90
CA LYS A 94 14.31 1.92 14.37
C LYS A 94 14.78 1.83 12.93
N THR A 95 15.24 0.65 12.52
CA THR A 95 15.64 0.35 11.14
C THR A 95 14.76 -0.77 10.66
N LEU A 96 14.04 -0.53 9.57
CA LEU A 96 13.19 -1.55 8.97
C LEU A 96 13.71 -1.99 7.62
N TYR A 97 13.63 -3.30 7.40
CA TYR A 97 13.75 -3.90 6.09
C TYR A 97 12.37 -4.40 5.69
N VAL A 98 11.80 -3.78 4.66
CA VAL A 98 10.50 -4.13 4.10
C VAL A 98 10.72 -4.75 2.73
N THR A 99 9.91 -5.74 2.40
CA THR A 99 10.21 -6.62 1.27
C THR A 99 8.99 -6.82 0.38
N SER A 100 9.19 -7.51 -0.75
CA SER A 100 8.11 -7.93 -1.65
C SER A 100 7.34 -6.72 -2.20
N SER A 101 6.01 -6.66 -2.04
CA SER A 101 5.18 -5.57 -2.60
C SER A 101 5.60 -4.18 -2.12
N PHE A 102 6.18 -4.06 -0.93
CA PHE A 102 6.75 -2.79 -0.47
C PHE A 102 7.84 -2.29 -1.42
N TYR A 103 8.68 -3.18 -1.96
CA TYR A 103 9.67 -2.82 -2.97
C TYR A 103 9.05 -2.65 -4.36
N TYR A 104 8.18 -3.57 -4.78
CA TYR A 104 7.65 -3.58 -6.15
C TYR A 104 6.78 -2.38 -6.50
N VAL A 105 5.97 -1.88 -5.56
CA VAL A 105 5.06 -0.76 -5.83
C VAL A 105 5.83 0.56 -6.08
N PRO A 106 6.74 1.01 -5.20
CA PRO A 106 7.59 2.18 -5.46
C PRO A 106 8.46 2.03 -6.71
N THR A 107 9.00 0.84 -6.98
CA THR A 107 9.75 0.58 -8.22
C THR A 107 8.85 0.74 -9.46
N GLY A 108 7.62 0.22 -9.41
CA GLY A 108 6.66 0.31 -10.50
C GLY A 108 6.31 1.75 -10.90
N VAL A 109 6.36 2.68 -9.95
CA VAL A 109 6.08 4.10 -10.15
C VAL A 109 7.33 4.99 -10.23
N ASN A 110 8.51 4.39 -10.41
CA ASN A 110 9.81 5.07 -10.54
C ASN A 110 10.29 5.85 -9.29
N ILE A 111 9.83 5.49 -8.08
CA ILE A 111 10.38 6.01 -6.82
C ILE A 111 11.69 5.29 -6.46
N ALA A 112 11.78 4.00 -6.78
CA ALA A 112 12.96 3.18 -6.58
C ALA A 112 13.57 2.74 -7.92
N ASP A 113 14.89 2.54 -7.92
CA ASP A 113 15.63 2.08 -9.11
C ASP A 113 15.37 0.57 -9.32
N PRO A 114 14.73 0.16 -10.44
CA PRO A 114 14.47 -1.24 -10.73
C PRO A 114 15.73 -2.08 -10.90
N ASN A 115 16.89 -1.46 -11.14
CA ASN A 115 18.15 -2.16 -11.31
C ASN A 115 18.88 -2.42 -9.98
N LYS A 116 18.35 -1.92 -8.86
CA LYS A 116 18.93 -2.13 -7.54
C LYS A 116 18.07 -3.09 -6.72
N PRO A 117 18.67 -4.12 -6.08
CA PRO A 117 17.92 -5.07 -5.27
C PRO A 117 17.37 -4.45 -3.98
N ASN A 118 17.78 -3.23 -3.63
CA ASN A 118 17.21 -2.49 -2.52
C ASN A 118 17.27 -0.99 -2.77
N SER A 119 16.44 -0.24 -2.05
CA SER A 119 16.40 1.21 -2.08
C SER A 119 16.06 1.75 -0.69
N LYS A 120 16.75 2.81 -0.30
CA LYS A 120 16.41 3.57 0.91
C LYS A 120 15.40 4.64 0.50
N ILE A 121 14.15 4.50 0.93
CA ILE A 121 13.05 5.38 0.55
C ILE A 121 12.50 6.02 1.82
N ARG A 122 12.26 7.34 1.80
CA ARG A 122 11.59 8.02 2.90
C ARG A 122 10.09 7.86 2.74
N ILE A 123 9.36 7.77 3.85
CA ILE A 123 7.90 7.67 3.82
C ILE A 123 7.26 8.89 3.12
N GLU A 124 7.89 10.07 3.21
CA GLU A 124 7.48 11.27 2.47
C GLU A 124 7.62 11.11 0.94
N ASP A 125 8.60 10.36 0.46
CA ASP A 125 8.76 10.11 -0.97
C ASP A 125 7.62 9.23 -1.50
N LEU A 126 7.07 8.32 -0.66
CA LEU A 126 5.84 7.57 -0.99
C LEU A 126 4.63 8.49 -1.08
N LYS A 127 4.50 9.46 -0.16
CA LYS A 127 3.42 10.44 -0.17
C LYS A 127 3.45 11.29 -1.44
N THR A 128 4.60 11.91 -1.73
CA THR A 128 4.76 12.72 -2.94
C THR A 128 4.55 11.88 -4.20
N GLY A 129 5.06 10.65 -4.21
CA GLY A 129 4.81 9.70 -5.30
C GLY A 129 3.33 9.41 -5.51
N ALA A 130 2.58 9.16 -4.43
CA ALA A 130 1.14 8.93 -4.48
C ALA A 130 0.40 10.14 -5.06
N GLU A 131 0.69 11.35 -4.57
CA GLU A 131 0.10 12.58 -5.09
C GLU A 131 0.34 12.77 -6.60
N GLN A 132 1.47 12.31 -7.13
CA GLN A 132 1.76 12.35 -8.58
C GLN A 132 1.00 11.25 -9.34
N VAL A 133 1.07 10.01 -8.86
CA VAL A 133 0.41 8.86 -9.50
C VAL A 133 -1.10 9.05 -9.58
N CYS A 134 -1.71 9.61 -8.53
CA CYS A 134 -3.15 9.89 -8.49
C CYS A 134 -3.60 10.98 -9.48
N LYS A 135 -2.68 11.78 -10.04
CA LYS A 135 -2.98 12.75 -11.11
C LYS A 135 -2.93 12.13 -12.50
N THR A 136 -2.38 10.92 -12.64
CA THR A 136 -2.28 10.22 -13.92
C THR A 136 -3.63 9.65 -14.34
N LYS A 137 -4.01 9.83 -15.60
CA LYS A 137 -5.21 9.20 -16.16
C LYS A 137 -4.91 7.76 -16.54
N TYR A 138 -5.89 6.87 -16.39
CA TYR A 138 -5.72 5.44 -16.69
C TYR A 138 -5.17 5.20 -18.10
N LYS A 139 -5.68 5.92 -19.11
CA LYS A 139 -5.24 5.83 -20.51
C LYS A 139 -3.74 6.13 -20.73
N ASP A 140 -3.15 6.96 -19.88
CA ASP A 140 -1.76 7.40 -19.99
C ASP A 140 -0.85 6.59 -19.05
N ALA A 141 -1.44 5.86 -18.08
CA ALA A 141 -0.74 5.21 -16.99
C ALA A 141 0.27 4.15 -17.48
N LYS A 142 -0.04 3.37 -18.52
CA LYS A 142 0.91 2.37 -19.05
C LYS A 142 2.16 3.02 -19.65
N ALA A 143 2.01 4.16 -20.32
CA ALA A 143 3.13 4.90 -20.90
C ALA A 143 3.97 5.58 -19.81
N THR A 144 3.32 6.12 -18.77
CA THR A 144 4.02 6.76 -17.63
C THR A 144 4.71 5.74 -16.72
N TYR A 145 4.08 4.60 -16.47
CA TYR A 145 4.53 3.57 -15.54
C TYR A 145 4.64 2.21 -16.24
N PRO A 146 5.63 2.03 -17.13
CA PRO A 146 5.74 0.85 -17.98
C PRO A 146 5.99 -0.44 -17.19
N LEU A 147 6.55 -0.33 -15.98
CA LEU A 147 6.87 -1.46 -15.10
C LEU A 147 5.65 -2.03 -14.37
N ILE A 148 4.52 -1.32 -14.34
CA ILE A 148 3.29 -1.83 -13.73
C ILE A 148 2.56 -2.75 -14.72
N TYR A 149 2.14 -3.90 -14.23
CA TYR A 149 1.27 -4.83 -14.98
C TYR A 149 -0.07 -4.18 -15.30
N GLU A 150 -0.61 -4.48 -16.47
CA GLU A 150 -1.80 -3.80 -17.00
C GLU A 150 -3.02 -3.93 -16.08
N ASP A 151 -3.21 -5.11 -15.49
CA ASP A 151 -4.26 -5.41 -14.51
C ASP A 151 -4.12 -4.61 -13.20
N SER A 152 -2.93 -4.10 -12.91
CA SER A 152 -2.59 -3.38 -11.68
C SER A 152 -2.57 -1.86 -11.87
N LEU A 153 -2.52 -1.37 -13.12
CA LEU A 153 -2.53 0.06 -13.43
C LEU A 153 -3.67 0.84 -12.77
N PRO A 154 -4.94 0.36 -12.77
CA PRO A 154 -6.05 1.12 -12.18
C PRO A 154 -5.84 1.43 -10.69
N TYR A 155 -5.05 0.60 -10.01
CA TYR A 155 -4.83 0.60 -8.57
C TYR A 155 -3.49 1.24 -8.18
N ALA A 156 -2.72 1.81 -9.12
CA ALA A 156 -1.41 2.38 -8.81
C ALA A 156 -1.47 3.48 -7.73
N CYS A 157 -2.48 4.35 -7.80
CA CYS A 157 -2.76 5.37 -6.79
C CYS A 157 -3.14 4.71 -5.44
N LEU A 158 -4.10 3.77 -5.46
CA LEU A 158 -4.54 3.00 -4.30
C LEU A 158 -3.37 2.32 -3.58
N ASP A 159 -2.55 1.56 -4.29
CA ASP A 159 -1.47 0.75 -3.72
C ASP A 159 -0.42 1.63 -3.01
N LEU A 160 -0.10 2.78 -3.58
CA LEU A 160 0.91 3.67 -3.04
C LEU A 160 0.41 4.43 -1.81
N ILE A 161 -0.84 4.92 -1.86
CA ILE A 161 -1.49 5.51 -0.67
C ILE A 161 -1.62 4.44 0.41
N TYR A 162 -1.99 3.21 0.07
CA TYR A 162 -2.11 2.11 1.01
C TYR A 162 -0.79 1.86 1.76
N GLN A 163 0.34 1.77 1.04
CA GLN A 163 1.64 1.60 1.69
C GLN A 163 1.98 2.78 2.61
N TYR A 164 1.79 4.01 2.13
CA TYR A 164 2.02 5.20 2.94
C TYR A 164 1.18 5.18 4.23
N THR A 165 -0.14 4.97 4.11
CA THR A 165 -1.07 4.93 5.25
C THR A 165 -0.77 3.79 6.20
N LEU A 166 -0.37 2.62 5.68
CA LEU A 166 0.02 1.49 6.51
C LEU A 166 1.26 1.81 7.37
N PHE A 167 2.26 2.50 6.80
CA PHE A 167 3.45 2.93 7.55
C PHE A 167 3.15 4.03 8.56
N VAL A 168 2.41 5.06 8.17
CA VAL A 168 2.17 6.24 9.01
C VAL A 168 1.12 5.95 10.07
N ASP A 169 -0.05 5.49 9.64
CA ASP A 169 -1.24 5.39 10.48
C ASP A 169 -1.45 3.96 11.01
N GLY A 170 -1.16 2.93 10.19
CA GLY A 170 -1.34 1.53 10.60
C GLY A 170 -0.33 1.07 11.64
N PHE A 171 0.97 1.21 11.36
CA PHE A 171 2.03 0.84 12.30
C PHE A 171 2.42 1.99 13.24
N GLY A 172 1.86 3.18 13.01
CA GLY A 172 1.81 4.28 13.96
C GLY A 172 3.10 5.06 14.18
N LYS A 173 4.23 4.72 13.55
CA LYS A 173 5.53 5.39 13.76
C LYS A 173 6.55 5.12 12.64
N PHE A 174 6.40 5.66 11.42
CA PHE A 174 7.51 5.62 10.44
C PHE A 174 7.91 6.95 9.79
N ALA A 175 7.33 8.07 10.20
CA ALA A 175 7.69 9.40 9.67
C ALA A 175 9.17 9.81 9.90
N LEU A 176 9.91 9.13 10.78
CA LEU A 176 11.28 9.48 11.18
C LEU A 176 12.31 8.35 11.03
N PHE A 177 11.94 7.21 10.44
CA PHE A 177 12.83 6.04 10.36
C PHE A 177 13.37 5.79 8.95
N GLU A 178 14.56 5.20 8.90
CA GLU A 178 15.14 4.71 7.66
C GLU A 178 14.52 3.36 7.31
N VAL A 179 13.81 3.32 6.19
CA VAL A 179 13.17 2.10 5.68
C VAL A 179 13.91 1.66 4.42
N PHE A 180 14.44 0.45 4.48
CA PHE A 180 15.10 -0.21 3.36
C PHE A 180 14.08 -1.11 2.66
N PHE A 181 13.74 -0.73 1.44
CA PHE A 181 12.84 -1.47 0.56
C PHE A 181 13.66 -2.46 -0.24
N THR A 182 13.34 -3.75 -0.13
CA THR A 182 14.22 -4.84 -0.57
C THR A 182 13.46 -5.79 -1.48
N TYR A 183 14.06 -6.12 -2.63
CA TYR A 183 13.63 -7.19 -3.50
C TYR A 183 13.79 -8.54 -2.78
N VAL A 184 12.86 -9.48 -2.99
CA VAL A 184 13.02 -10.87 -2.53
C VAL A 184 13.13 -11.76 -3.75
N PHE A 185 14.34 -12.23 -4.06
CA PHE A 185 14.56 -13.27 -5.06
C PHE A 185 14.50 -14.60 -4.34
N TRP A 186 13.59 -15.47 -4.76
CA TRP A 186 13.56 -16.87 -4.35
C TRP A 186 14.68 -17.63 -5.06
N GLN A 187 15.93 -17.19 -4.88
CA GLN A 187 17.09 -17.93 -5.34
C GLN A 187 18.17 -17.80 -4.29
N TYR A 188 18.60 -18.98 -3.82
CA TYR A 188 19.62 -19.23 -2.79
C TYR A 188 19.16 -19.25 -1.32
N ILE A 189 18.17 -20.09 -1.01
CA ILE A 189 18.38 -21.09 0.06
C ILE A 189 18.89 -22.36 -0.64
N LEU A 190 20.15 -22.33 -1.06
CA LEU A 190 20.94 -23.54 -1.08
C LEU A 190 21.60 -23.57 0.29
N LEU A 191 20.99 -24.33 1.20
CA LEU A 191 21.71 -24.89 2.33
C LEU A 191 22.89 -25.67 1.72
N THR A 192 24.09 -25.11 1.81
CA THR A 192 25.29 -25.95 1.87
C THR A 192 25.37 -26.58 3.25
#